data_AF-A0A920W1A2-F1
#
_entry.id   AF-A0A920W1A2-F1
#
_cell.length_a   1.000
_cell.length_b   1.000
_cell.length_c   1.000
_cell.angle_alpha   90.00
_cell.angle_beta   90.00
_cell.angle_gamma   90.00
#
_symmetry.space_group_name_H-M   'P 1'
#
loop_
_entity.id
_entity.type
_entity.pdbx_description
1 polymer ?
#
loop_
_entity_poly.entity_id
_entity_poly.type
_entity_poly.pdbx_seq_one_letter_code
_entity_poly.pdbx_strand_id
1 'polypeptide(L)'
;MQTLAAHNFSGENFDDAHGWGSQGHRAIGYIAEFNLASETKKYIFEEFNINNLADVADWADKIRQKRRQESPWHYTNFRAGEWTYEAEGIALRGKCVTEKIKEFVAVLANIENPLKKRKNALKYRVSIL
;
A
#
# COMPACT_ATOMS: atom_id res chain seq x y z
N MET A 1 3.90 26.14 -29.00
CA MET A 1 5.25 25.53 -29.09
C MET A 1 6.23 26.54 -28.53
N GLN A 2 6.58 26.43 -27.26
CA GLN A 2 7.77 27.07 -26.68
C GLN A 2 8.17 26.27 -25.45
N THR A 3 9.33 25.65 -25.60
CA THR A 3 10.07 24.85 -24.64
C THR A 3 10.58 25.76 -23.52
N LEU A 4 10.33 25.43 -22.25
CA LEU A 4 11.02 26.06 -21.12
C LEU A 4 12.03 25.08 -20.53
N ALA A 5 13.24 25.59 -20.42
CA ALA A 5 14.48 24.89 -20.16
C ALA A 5 14.53 24.26 -18.75
N ALA A 6 15.08 23.05 -18.70
CA ALA A 6 15.56 22.41 -17.49
C ALA A 6 16.56 23.34 -16.80
N HIS A 7 16.21 23.81 -15.61
CA HIS A 7 17.19 24.42 -14.70
C HIS A 7 17.98 23.29 -14.05
N ASN A 8 19.29 23.33 -14.26
CA ASN A 8 20.27 22.45 -13.64
C ASN A 8 20.30 22.70 -12.13
N PHE A 9 19.89 21.70 -11.33
CA PHE A 9 20.22 21.65 -9.91
C PHE A 9 21.58 20.97 -9.75
N SER A 10 22.59 21.74 -9.36
CA SER A 10 23.89 21.24 -8.92
C SER A 10 23.82 20.82 -7.46
N GLY A 11 24.05 19.54 -7.18
CA GLY A 11 24.80 19.12 -5.99
C GLY A 11 24.05 18.92 -4.68
N GLU A 12 22.84 18.36 -4.69
CA GLU A 12 22.34 17.68 -3.48
C GLU A 12 22.35 16.16 -3.71
N ASN A 13 23.20 15.46 -2.94
CA ASN A 13 23.06 14.02 -2.76
C ASN A 13 21.81 13.81 -1.91
N PHE A 14 20.67 13.64 -2.58
CA PHE A 14 19.52 13.05 -1.93
C PHE A 14 19.89 11.61 -1.61
N ASP A 15 20.01 11.27 -0.32
CA ASP A 15 19.95 9.86 0.08
C ASP A 15 18.64 9.33 -0.48
N ASP A 16 18.73 8.38 -1.42
CA ASP A 16 17.56 7.71 -1.96
C ASP A 16 16.79 7.10 -0.77
N ALA A 17 15.66 7.70 -0.43
CA ALA A 17 14.77 7.14 0.57
C ALA A 17 14.18 5.85 0.00
N HIS A 18 14.84 4.72 0.28
CA HIS A 18 14.34 3.42 -0.10
C HIS A 18 13.09 3.11 0.72
N GLY A 19 11.96 2.94 0.04
CA GLY A 19 10.76 2.39 0.67
C GLY A 19 11.01 0.97 1.22
N TRP A 20 10.07 0.45 2.01
CA TRP A 20 10.19 -0.91 2.54
C TRP A 20 10.37 -1.93 1.40
N GLY A 21 11.43 -2.73 1.50
CA GLY A 21 11.61 -3.91 0.65
C GLY A 21 10.79 -5.11 1.16
N SER A 22 10.92 -6.25 0.49
CA SER A 22 10.21 -7.49 0.89
C SER A 22 10.40 -7.84 2.37
N GLN A 23 11.62 -7.71 2.92
CA GLN A 23 11.86 -7.99 4.34
C GLN A 23 11.12 -7.04 5.28
N GLY A 24 11.03 -5.74 4.94
CA GLY A 24 10.29 -4.76 5.73
C GLY A 24 8.80 -5.07 5.78
N HIS A 25 8.20 -5.33 4.62
CA HIS A 25 6.79 -5.73 4.54
C HIS A 25 6.52 -7.04 5.30
N ARG A 26 7.38 -8.05 5.16
CA ARG A 26 7.24 -9.31 5.92
C ARG A 26 7.35 -9.09 7.43
N ALA A 27 8.26 -8.23 7.89
CA ALA A 27 8.39 -7.90 9.30
C ALA A 27 7.11 -7.22 9.84
N ILE A 28 6.56 -6.24 9.11
CA ILE A 28 5.30 -5.58 9.48
C ILE A 28 4.14 -6.58 9.49
N GLY A 29 4.03 -7.43 8.47
CA GLY A 29 3.02 -8.50 8.41
C GLY A 29 3.10 -9.46 9.59
N TYR A 30 4.31 -9.86 10.00
CA TYR A 30 4.54 -10.69 11.17
C TYR A 30 4.10 -10.00 12.48
N ILE A 31 4.47 -8.73 12.67
CA ILE A 31 4.06 -7.95 13.85
C ILE A 31 2.54 -7.78 13.89
N ALA A 32 1.91 -7.48 12.74
CA ALA A 32 0.46 -7.35 12.65
C ALA A 32 -0.23 -8.65 13.03
N GLU A 33 0.23 -9.78 12.49
CA GLU A 33 -0.30 -11.09 12.84
C GLU A 33 -0.11 -11.42 14.32
N PHE A 34 1.07 -11.16 14.90
CA PHE A 34 1.32 -11.40 16.32
C PHE A 34 0.26 -10.72 17.20
N ASN A 35 -0.13 -9.50 16.85
CA ASN A 35 -1.11 -8.69 17.58
C ASN A 35 -2.58 -9.01 17.28
N LEU A 36 -2.89 -9.91 16.34
CA LEU A 36 -4.28 -10.34 16.11
C LEU A 36 -4.78 -11.29 17.20
N ALA A 37 -6.07 -11.17 17.54
CA ALA A 37 -6.78 -12.15 18.34
C ALA A 37 -6.78 -13.52 17.64
N SER A 38 -6.77 -14.60 18.44
CA SER A 38 -6.71 -15.98 17.94
C SER A 38 -7.89 -16.32 17.02
N GLU A 39 -9.07 -15.79 17.31
CA GLU A 39 -10.29 -15.94 16.52
C GLU A 39 -10.13 -15.27 15.15
N THR A 40 -9.50 -14.10 15.10
CA THR A 40 -9.23 -13.40 13.83
C THR A 40 -8.21 -14.15 12.98
N LYS A 41 -7.16 -14.72 13.59
CA LYS A 41 -6.20 -15.58 12.88
C LYS A 41 -6.88 -16.79 12.27
N LYS A 42 -7.70 -17.48 13.06
CA LYS A 42 -8.49 -18.63 12.62
C LYS A 42 -9.42 -18.26 11.46
N TYR A 43 -10.13 -17.13 11.58
CA TYR A 43 -10.99 -16.62 10.51
C TYR A 43 -10.21 -16.36 9.21
N ILE A 44 -9.06 -15.70 9.29
CA ILE A 44 -8.23 -15.42 8.11
C ILE A 44 -7.76 -16.71 7.44
N PHE A 45 -7.38 -17.72 8.23
CA PHE A 45 -7.02 -19.04 7.72
C PHE A 45 -8.19 -19.73 7.03
N GLU A 46 -9.34 -19.86 7.70
CA GLU A 46 -10.50 -20.59 7.19
C GLU A 46 -11.14 -19.91 5.97
N GLU A 47 -11.33 -18.58 6.04
CA GLU A 47 -12.02 -17.81 5.01
C GLU A 47 -11.10 -17.55 3.80
N PHE A 48 -9.86 -17.12 4.06
CA PHE A 48 -8.97 -16.65 3.00
C PHE A 48 -7.87 -17.64 2.63
N ASN A 49 -7.69 -18.74 3.36
CA ASN A 49 -6.57 -19.66 3.16
C ASN A 49 -5.22 -18.91 3.14
N ILE A 50 -5.00 -18.10 4.18
CA ILE A 50 -3.76 -17.36 4.44
C ILE A 50 -3.26 -17.84 5.80
N ASN A 51 -2.14 -18.57 5.80
CA ASN A 51 -1.55 -19.13 7.02
C ASN A 51 -0.81 -18.10 7.86
N ASN A 52 -0.21 -17.11 7.19
CA ASN A 52 0.62 -16.09 7.81
C ASN A 52 0.52 -14.79 7.01
N LEU A 53 0.42 -13.64 7.68
CA LEU A 53 0.31 -12.34 7.03
C LEU A 53 1.63 -11.89 6.39
N ALA A 54 2.77 -12.27 6.96
CA ALA A 54 4.09 -12.01 6.38
C ALA A 54 4.21 -12.62 4.98
N ASP A 55 3.65 -13.81 4.73
CA ASP A 55 3.75 -14.48 3.42
C ASP A 55 2.98 -13.78 2.30
N VAL A 56 2.03 -12.89 2.65
CA VAL A 56 1.27 -12.10 1.68
C VAL A 56 1.65 -10.63 1.68
N ALA A 57 2.54 -10.19 2.56
CA ALA A 57 2.87 -8.79 2.76
C ALA A 57 3.64 -8.14 1.59
N ASP A 58 4.33 -8.93 0.76
CA ASP A 58 5.00 -8.39 -0.44
C ASP A 58 4.21 -8.63 -1.73
N TRP A 59 2.99 -9.15 -1.62
CA TRP A 59 2.21 -9.55 -2.78
C TRP A 59 1.81 -8.35 -3.64
N ALA A 60 1.39 -7.23 -3.03
CA ALA A 60 0.98 -6.05 -3.81
C ALA A 60 2.15 -5.51 -4.64
N ASP A 61 3.37 -5.50 -4.07
CA ASP A 61 4.60 -5.08 -4.75
C ASP A 61 4.96 -5.99 -5.92
N LYS A 62 4.80 -7.32 -5.77
CA LYS A 62 4.97 -8.27 -6.88
C LYS A 62 3.94 -8.05 -7.99
N ILE A 63 2.73 -7.66 -7.62
CA ILE A 63 1.65 -7.50 -8.57
C ILE A 63 1.68 -6.17 -9.31
N ARG A 64 2.08 -5.05 -8.67
CA ARG A 64 2.21 -3.76 -9.36
C ARG A 64 3.22 -3.81 -10.51
N GLN A 65 4.21 -4.71 -10.45
CA GLN A 65 5.13 -4.98 -11.56
C GLN A 65 4.38 -5.46 -12.82
N LYS A 66 3.29 -6.21 -12.65
CA LYS A 66 2.41 -6.69 -13.74
C LYS A 66 1.23 -5.75 -14.01
N ARG A 67 0.81 -4.98 -13.01
CA ARG A 67 -0.33 -4.07 -13.03
C ARG A 67 0.11 -2.65 -12.69
N ARG A 68 0.82 -2.02 -13.62
CA ARG A 68 1.44 -0.69 -13.44
C ARG A 68 0.44 0.41 -13.04
N GLN A 69 -0.83 0.26 -13.36
CA GLN A 69 -1.90 1.17 -12.94
C GLN A 69 -2.14 1.18 -11.42
N GLU A 70 -1.65 0.17 -10.70
CA GLU A 70 -1.75 0.04 -9.25
C GLU A 70 -0.57 0.69 -8.52
N SER A 71 0.48 1.10 -9.24
CA SER A 71 1.66 1.75 -8.64
C SER A 71 1.32 2.95 -7.74
N PRO A 72 0.39 3.86 -8.10
CA PRO A 72 0.03 4.98 -7.23
C PRO A 72 -0.57 4.57 -5.87
N TRP A 73 -1.03 3.32 -5.73
CA TRP A 73 -1.68 2.85 -4.50
C TRP A 73 -0.71 2.68 -3.34
N HIS A 74 0.60 2.75 -3.61
CA HIS A 74 1.67 2.49 -2.64
C HIS A 74 2.29 3.76 -2.05
N TYR A 75 1.93 4.95 -2.54
CA TYR A 75 2.55 6.18 -2.09
C TYR A 75 1.60 7.36 -2.23
N THR A 76 2.06 8.48 -1.68
CA THR A 76 1.45 9.79 -1.79
C THR A 76 2.53 10.73 -2.32
N ASN A 77 2.22 11.48 -3.37
CA ASN A 77 3.15 12.47 -3.91
C ASN A 77 2.86 13.85 -3.29
N PHE A 78 3.90 14.51 -2.82
CA PHE A 78 3.85 15.90 -2.34
C PHE A 78 4.49 16.81 -3.38
N ARG A 79 4.11 18.09 -3.42
CA ARG A 79 4.89 19.05 -4.20
C ARG A 79 6.19 19.33 -3.45
N ALA A 80 7.26 19.60 -4.20
CA ALA A 80 8.53 19.96 -3.60
C ALA A 80 8.37 21.21 -2.71
N GLY A 81 8.88 21.14 -1.49
CA GLY A 81 8.75 22.20 -0.48
C GLY A 81 7.48 22.15 0.37
N GLU A 82 6.55 21.22 0.10
CA GLU A 82 5.42 20.94 0.99
C GLU A 82 5.80 19.87 2.03
N TRP A 83 5.54 20.17 3.30
CA TRP A 83 5.80 19.28 4.43
C TRP A 83 4.52 18.86 5.16
N THR A 84 3.39 19.38 4.73
CA THR A 84 2.07 19.12 5.31
C THR A 84 1.26 18.22 4.38
N TYR A 85 0.55 17.27 4.97
CA TYR A 85 -0.39 16.44 4.24
C TYR A 85 -1.77 17.10 4.18
N GLU A 86 -2.14 17.57 3.00
CA GLU A 86 -3.47 18.10 2.70
C GLU A 86 -4.20 17.18 1.73
N ALA A 87 -5.16 16.41 2.25
CA ALA A 87 -5.84 15.36 1.49
C ALA A 87 -6.47 15.88 0.18
N GLU A 88 -7.07 17.07 0.18
CA GLU A 88 -7.72 17.65 -1.00
C GLU A 88 -6.72 18.05 -2.10
N GLY A 89 -5.54 18.55 -1.75
CA GLY A 89 -4.50 18.95 -2.71
C GLY A 89 -3.68 17.78 -3.26
N ILE A 90 -3.62 16.69 -2.51
CA ILE A 90 -2.73 15.55 -2.74
C ILE A 90 -3.48 14.31 -3.28
N ALA A 91 -4.80 14.25 -3.12
CA ALA A 91 -5.60 13.12 -3.58
C ALA A 91 -5.49 12.93 -5.10
N LEU A 92 -4.71 11.93 -5.52
CA LEU A 92 -4.66 11.41 -6.89
C LEU A 92 -5.98 10.71 -7.28
N ARG A 93 -7.12 11.40 -7.21
CA ARG A 93 -8.46 10.88 -7.53
C ARG A 93 -8.73 9.50 -6.90
N GLY A 94 -8.46 9.35 -5.60
CA GLY A 94 -8.69 8.10 -4.86
C GLY A 94 -7.67 6.99 -5.11
N LYS A 95 -6.53 7.27 -5.74
CA LYS A 95 -5.51 6.26 -6.06
C LYS A 95 -4.30 6.26 -5.14
N CYS A 96 -4.10 7.25 -4.27
CA CYS A 96 -2.98 7.24 -3.34
C CYS A 96 -3.20 6.25 -2.19
N VAL A 97 -2.11 5.94 -1.47
CA VAL A 97 -2.09 4.98 -0.35
C VAL A 97 -3.17 5.25 0.70
N THR A 98 -3.37 6.51 1.10
CA THR A 98 -4.32 6.87 2.16
C THR A 98 -5.76 6.54 1.79
N GLU A 99 -6.13 6.77 0.53
CA GLU A 99 -7.47 6.46 0.03
C GLU A 99 -7.66 4.96 -0.18
N LYS A 100 -6.61 4.26 -0.63
CA LYS A 100 -6.65 2.80 -0.80
C LYS A 100 -6.76 2.05 0.51
N ILE A 101 -6.13 2.54 1.58
CA ILE A 101 -6.34 2.02 2.93
C ILE A 101 -7.82 2.06 3.30
N LYS A 102 -8.50 3.20 3.11
CA LYS A 102 -9.93 3.36 3.40
C LYS A 102 -10.78 2.41 2.56
N GLU A 103 -10.48 2.32 1.26
CA GLU A 103 -11.18 1.42 0.33
C GLU A 103 -11.06 -0.05 0.75
N PHE A 104 -9.85 -0.54 1.05
CA PHE A 104 -9.66 -1.94 1.42
C PHE A 104 -10.31 -2.29 2.75
N VAL A 105 -10.31 -1.37 3.73
CA VAL A 105 -11.07 -1.54 4.98
C VAL A 105 -12.56 -1.66 4.69
N ALA A 106 -13.12 -0.77 3.85
CA ALA A 106 -14.54 -0.84 3.47
C ALA A 106 -14.90 -2.14 2.73
N VAL A 107 -14.02 -2.61 1.83
CA VAL A 107 -14.22 -3.89 1.13
C VAL A 107 -14.20 -5.08 2.11
N LEU A 108 -13.30 -5.07 3.09
CA LEU A 108 -13.20 -6.13 4.10
C LEU A 108 -14.40 -6.16 5.05
N ALA A 109 -14.89 -4.98 5.43
CA ALA A 109 -16.04 -4.83 6.34
C ALA A 109 -17.37 -5.28 5.71
N ASN A 110 -17.50 -5.20 4.38
CA ASN A 110 -18.70 -5.65 3.69
C ASN A 110 -18.57 -7.10 3.22
N ILE A 111 -19.20 -8.01 3.97
CA ILE A 111 -19.28 -9.46 3.74
C ILE A 111 -19.96 -9.83 2.40
N GLU A 112 -20.83 -8.98 1.86
CA GLU A 112 -21.48 -9.20 0.57
C GLU A 112 -20.49 -9.08 -0.61
N ASN A 113 -19.31 -8.50 -0.40
CA ASN A 113 -18.28 -8.51 -1.42
C ASN A 113 -17.82 -9.95 -1.71
N PRO A 114 -17.59 -10.31 -2.99
CA PRO A 114 -17.08 -11.64 -3.34
C PRO A 114 -15.81 -11.99 -2.57
N LEU A 115 -15.69 -13.25 -2.14
CA LEU A 115 -14.56 -13.75 -1.34
C LEU A 115 -13.20 -13.35 -1.95
N LYS A 116 -13.05 -13.52 -3.27
CA LYS A 116 -11.82 -13.13 -4.00
C LYS A 116 -11.47 -11.65 -3.85
N LYS A 117 -12.48 -10.77 -3.84
CA LYS A 117 -12.31 -9.32 -3.67
C LYS A 117 -11.87 -8.99 -2.24
N ARG A 118 -12.51 -9.60 -1.24
CA ARG A 118 -12.14 -9.46 0.19
C ARG A 118 -10.73 -10.00 0.46
N LYS A 119 -10.40 -11.18 -0.05
CA LYS A 119 -9.04 -11.75 0.04
C LYS A 119 -7.99 -10.83 -0.56
N ASN A 120 -8.23 -10.28 -1.75
CA ASN A 120 -7.29 -9.33 -2.36
C ASN A 120 -7.15 -8.05 -1.51
N ALA A 121 -8.26 -7.50 -1.00
CA ALA A 121 -8.24 -6.34 -0.13
C ALA A 121 -7.42 -6.58 1.15
N LEU A 122 -7.53 -7.76 1.77
CA LEU A 122 -6.68 -8.14 2.92
C LEU A 122 -5.20 -8.11 2.54
N LYS A 123 -4.83 -8.73 1.41
CA LYS A 123 -3.44 -8.79 0.95
C LYS A 123 -2.87 -7.40 0.66
N TYR A 124 -3.65 -6.54 0.01
CA TYR A 124 -3.25 -5.14 -0.19
C TYR A 124 -3.09 -4.41 1.14
N ARG A 125 -4.03 -4.57 2.06
CA ARG A 125 -3.99 -3.92 3.37
C ARG A 125 -2.71 -4.27 4.14
N VAL A 126 -2.29 -5.53 4.10
CA VAL A 126 -1.05 -5.99 4.75
C VAL A 126 0.19 -5.46 4.02
N SER A 127 0.16 -5.35 2.69
CA SER A 127 1.31 -4.88 1.90
C SER A 127 1.53 -3.37 1.92
N ILE A 128 0.54 -2.60 2.32
CA ILE A 128 0.55 -1.13 2.28
C ILE A 128 0.75 -0.53 3.70
N LEU A 129 0.78 -1.39 4.73
CA LEU A 129 1.23 -1.03 6.07
C LEU A 129 2.74 -0.78 6.10
#